data_AF-A0A8C4T3D5-F1
#
_entry.id   AF-A0A8C4T3D5-F1
#
_cell.length_a   1.000
_cell.length_b   1.000
_cell.length_c   1.000
_cell.angle_alpha   90.00
_cell.angle_beta   90.00
_cell.angle_gamma   90.00
#
_symmetry.space_group_name_H-M   'P 1'
#
loop_
_entity.id
_entity.type
_entity.pdbx_description
1 polymer ?
#
loop_
_entity_poly.entity_id
_entity_poly.type
_entity_poly.pdbx_seq_one_letter_code
_entity_poly.pdbx_strand_id
1 'polypeptide(L)'
;MAPKHPLESNFSQPSKNTLVINMMDGLGNNTSKFGVHVICLRRIPQGFYEKEIREYFSQFGKVVRLRLSRSKKTGRSKGYAFLEFECDEVAKIVADTMNNYLIGERLLKCNVIPPEKVHPTLFKGCNTIFKKPSLPAVSRYNKVRTAEQNSKMTKKLLQKEHQKRKRLAGKGIDYDFPGFQRVMVRGTSSELGNVKSGVPQGSVLGLLLFLIYLNDSDRNISNKLVTFADDTKIGGLAVNLESVISSQKDLDSIQAWTDEI
;
A
#
# COMPACT_ATOMS: atom_id res chain seq x y z
N MET A 1 3.83 -2.88 -24.19
CA MET A 1 2.44 -3.37 -24.12
C MET A 1 2.48 -4.75 -23.50
N ALA A 2 2.10 -4.90 -22.23
CA ALA A 2 2.03 -6.21 -21.58
C ALA A 2 0.64 -6.84 -21.86
N PRO A 3 0.55 -8.15 -22.11
CA PRO A 3 -0.68 -8.79 -22.53
C PRO A 3 -1.68 -8.83 -21.37
N LYS A 4 -2.92 -8.41 -21.65
CA LYS A 4 -4.06 -8.62 -20.76
C LYS A 4 -4.47 -10.08 -20.91
N HIS A 5 -4.06 -10.95 -19.98
CA HIS A 5 -4.71 -12.24 -19.82
C HIS A 5 -6.13 -12.00 -19.26
N PRO A 6 -7.20 -12.50 -19.92
CA PRO A 6 -8.50 -12.59 -19.28
C PRO A 6 -8.41 -13.73 -18.26
N LEU A 7 -8.48 -13.39 -16.98
CA LEU A 7 -8.77 -14.38 -15.95
C LEU A 7 -10.25 -14.72 -16.09
N GLU A 8 -10.55 -15.77 -16.84
CA GLU A 8 -11.83 -16.48 -16.70
C GLU A 8 -11.87 -17.02 -15.26
N SER A 9 -12.61 -16.30 -14.43
CA SER A 9 -12.84 -16.69 -13.05
C SER A 9 -13.77 -17.90 -13.05
N ASN A 10 -13.20 -19.08 -12.86
CA ASN A 10 -13.92 -20.28 -12.43
C ASN A 10 -14.50 -20.04 -11.03
N PHE A 11 -15.55 -19.23 -10.95
CA PHE A 11 -16.45 -19.23 -9.81
C PHE A 11 -17.18 -20.57 -9.87
N SER A 12 -16.78 -21.51 -9.01
CA SER A 12 -17.58 -22.70 -8.76
C SER A 12 -18.96 -22.21 -8.33
N GLN A 13 -19.92 -22.31 -9.26
CA GLN A 13 -21.32 -22.10 -8.93
C GLN A 13 -21.70 -23.20 -7.92
N PRO A 14 -22.40 -22.89 -6.82
CA PRO A 14 -22.98 -23.93 -6.00
C PRO A 14 -23.83 -24.83 -6.91
N SER A 15 -23.56 -26.13 -6.87
CA SER A 15 -24.28 -27.12 -7.65
C SER A 15 -25.77 -26.97 -7.39
N LYS A 16 -26.56 -27.09 -8.47
CA LYS A 16 -28.02 -27.14 -8.43
C LYS A 16 -28.47 -28.41 -7.69
N ASN A 17 -28.33 -28.44 -6.38
CA ASN A 17 -28.96 -29.42 -5.52
C ASN A 17 -30.09 -28.75 -4.75
N THR A 18 -31.26 -28.78 -5.41
CA THR A 18 -32.57 -29.03 -4.85
C THR A 18 -32.59 -29.31 -3.34
N LEU A 19 -32.90 -28.28 -2.56
CA LEU A 19 -33.85 -28.41 -1.46
C LEU A 19 -35.05 -27.55 -1.86
N VAL A 20 -36.04 -28.25 -2.43
CA VAL A 20 -37.40 -27.75 -2.53
C VAL A 20 -37.81 -27.39 -1.11
N ILE A 21 -37.99 -26.10 -0.80
CA ILE A 21 -38.67 -25.71 0.44
C ILE A 21 -40.16 -25.95 0.18
N ASN A 22 -40.57 -27.21 0.26
CA ASN A 22 -41.94 -27.59 0.59
C ASN A 22 -42.04 -27.56 2.11
N MET A 23 -42.35 -26.39 2.67
CA MET A 23 -42.98 -26.25 3.98
C MET A 23 -43.51 -24.82 4.04
N MET A 24 -44.79 -24.61 3.72
CA MET A 24 -45.65 -23.52 4.21
C MET A 24 -47.08 -23.62 3.63
N ASP A 25 -47.73 -24.77 3.82
CA ASP A 25 -49.18 -24.78 4.06
C ASP A 25 -49.37 -24.97 5.57
N GLY A 26 -49.90 -23.93 6.22
CA GLY A 26 -50.31 -23.99 7.62
C GLY A 26 -49.31 -23.46 8.64
N LEU A 27 -49.37 -22.15 8.92
CA LEU A 27 -49.69 -21.60 10.25
C LEU A 27 -49.50 -20.08 10.27
N GLY A 28 -50.61 -19.37 10.50
CA GLY A 28 -50.64 -18.14 11.30
C GLY A 28 -50.09 -16.86 10.65
N ASN A 29 -51.00 -15.92 10.39
CA ASN A 29 -50.70 -14.50 10.17
C ASN A 29 -49.95 -13.89 11.38
N ASN A 30 -48.64 -14.11 11.46
CA ASN A 30 -47.77 -13.23 12.21
C ASN A 30 -47.25 -12.19 11.22
N THR A 31 -47.74 -10.97 11.34
CA THR A 31 -47.14 -9.79 10.71
C THR A 31 -45.80 -9.53 11.37
N SER A 32 -44.82 -10.40 11.09
CA SER A 32 -43.44 -10.24 11.49
C SER A 32 -42.96 -8.89 10.94
N LYS A 33 -42.32 -8.09 11.79
CA LYS A 33 -41.69 -6.82 11.41
C LYS A 33 -40.71 -7.09 10.27
N PHE A 34 -41.12 -6.87 9.03
CA PHE A 34 -40.25 -6.87 7.86
C PHE A 34 -39.29 -5.68 7.93
N GLY A 35 -38.22 -5.84 8.71
CA GLY A 35 -37.17 -4.86 8.85
C GLY A 35 -36.01 -5.18 7.93
N VAL A 36 -35.55 -4.22 7.15
CA VAL A 36 -34.30 -4.36 6.39
C VAL A 36 -33.16 -4.75 7.32
N HIS A 37 -32.37 -5.77 6.95
CA HIS A 37 -31.23 -6.24 7.73
C HIS A 37 -29.95 -6.18 6.92
N VAL A 38 -28.88 -5.82 7.63
CA VAL A 38 -27.55 -5.65 7.06
C VAL A 38 -26.68 -6.84 7.42
N ILE A 39 -26.01 -7.42 6.43
CA ILE A 39 -24.95 -8.40 6.62
C ILE A 39 -23.58 -7.80 6.33
N CYS A 40 -22.55 -8.29 7.01
CA CYS A 40 -21.16 -8.01 6.74
C CYS A 40 -20.51 -9.21 6.05
N LEU A 41 -19.96 -8.99 4.85
CA LEU A 41 -19.08 -9.94 4.18
C LEU A 41 -17.63 -9.55 4.46
N ARG A 42 -16.82 -10.50 4.92
CA ARG A 42 -15.37 -10.33 5.13
C ARG A 42 -14.59 -11.44 4.43
N ARG A 43 -13.28 -11.19 4.24
CA ARG A 43 -12.34 -12.07 3.53
C ARG A 43 -12.67 -12.24 2.04
N ILE A 44 -13.25 -11.20 1.44
CA ILE A 44 -13.63 -11.19 0.03
C ILE A 44 -12.39 -11.35 -0.87
N PRO A 45 -12.37 -12.31 -1.81
CA PRO A 45 -11.31 -12.46 -2.81
C PRO A 45 -11.12 -11.21 -3.68
N GLN A 46 -9.92 -11.04 -4.24
CA GLN A 46 -9.71 -9.99 -5.24
C GLN A 46 -10.45 -10.35 -6.53
N GLY A 47 -11.19 -9.40 -7.10
CA GLY A 47 -12.01 -9.64 -8.30
C GLY A 47 -13.49 -9.89 -8.00
N PHE A 48 -13.85 -10.29 -6.77
CA PHE A 48 -15.24 -10.41 -6.34
C PHE A 48 -15.72 -9.05 -5.80
N TYR A 49 -16.17 -8.17 -6.69
CA TYR A 49 -16.49 -6.78 -6.39
C TYR A 49 -18.00 -6.50 -6.40
N GLU A 50 -18.39 -5.23 -6.42
CA GLU A 50 -19.77 -4.80 -6.25
C GLU A 50 -20.74 -5.45 -7.25
N LYS A 51 -20.32 -5.67 -8.49
CA LYS A 51 -21.15 -6.28 -9.54
C LYS A 51 -21.34 -7.77 -9.26
N GLU A 52 -20.24 -8.49 -9.05
CA GLU A 52 -20.23 -9.94 -8.84
C GLU A 52 -20.94 -10.31 -7.53
N ILE A 53 -20.70 -9.55 -6.46
CA ILE A 53 -21.39 -9.72 -5.18
C ILE A 53 -22.90 -9.45 -5.35
N ARG A 54 -23.30 -8.39 -6.06
CA ARG A 54 -24.74 -8.10 -6.25
C ARG A 54 -25.40 -9.23 -7.03
N GLU A 55 -24.81 -9.67 -8.12
CA GLU A 55 -25.35 -10.71 -8.99
C GLU A 55 -25.48 -12.05 -8.23
N TYR A 56 -24.41 -12.46 -7.54
CA TYR A 56 -24.41 -13.68 -6.75
C TYR A 56 -25.44 -13.64 -5.61
N PHE A 57 -25.45 -12.58 -4.80
CA PHE A 57 -26.35 -12.54 -3.63
C PHE A 57 -27.81 -12.23 -4.00
N SER A 58 -28.10 -11.76 -5.21
CA SER A 58 -29.48 -11.57 -5.69
C SER A 58 -30.24 -12.89 -5.83
N GLN A 59 -29.54 -14.03 -5.90
CA GLN A 59 -30.18 -15.36 -5.96
C GLN A 59 -30.89 -15.76 -4.65
N PHE A 60 -30.48 -15.17 -3.52
CA PHE A 60 -31.13 -15.43 -2.22
C PHE A 60 -32.28 -14.45 -1.93
N GLY A 61 -32.24 -13.27 -2.54
CA GLY A 61 -33.26 -12.23 -2.39
C GLY A 61 -32.78 -10.86 -2.85
N LYS A 62 -33.69 -9.88 -2.83
CA LYS A 62 -33.42 -8.53 -3.34
C LYS A 62 -32.43 -7.77 -2.45
N VAL A 63 -31.27 -7.42 -3.02
CA VAL A 63 -30.24 -6.60 -2.38
C VAL A 63 -30.53 -5.11 -2.59
N VAL A 64 -31.01 -4.44 -1.53
CA VAL A 64 -31.40 -3.02 -1.56
C VAL A 64 -30.17 -2.12 -1.66
N ARG A 65 -29.22 -2.28 -0.74
CA ARG A 65 -27.96 -1.50 -0.73
C ARG A 65 -26.76 -2.42 -0.67
N LEU A 66 -25.71 -2.06 -1.39
CA LEU A 66 -24.44 -2.78 -1.37
C LEU A 66 -23.29 -1.78 -1.33
N ARG A 67 -22.33 -2.00 -0.44
CA ARG A 67 -21.11 -1.19 -0.37
C ARG A 67 -19.89 -2.05 -0.09
N LEU A 68 -18.99 -2.15 -1.06
CA LEU A 68 -17.65 -2.69 -0.86
C LEU A 68 -16.71 -1.61 -0.30
N SER A 69 -15.97 -1.94 0.74
CA SER A 69 -15.01 -0.99 1.32
C SER A 69 -13.70 -0.99 0.54
N ARG A 70 -13.25 0.20 0.15
CA ARG A 70 -12.02 0.41 -0.65
C ARG A 70 -11.05 1.41 0.02
N SER A 71 -9.77 1.31 -0.31
CA SER A 71 -8.74 2.26 0.10
C SER A 71 -8.91 3.59 -0.64
N LYS A 72 -8.97 4.71 0.09
CA LYS A 72 -9.03 6.05 -0.52
C LYS A 72 -7.75 6.43 -1.29
N LYS A 73 -6.60 5.81 -0.97
CA LYS A 73 -5.31 6.10 -1.60
C LYS A 73 -5.12 5.33 -2.90
N THR A 74 -5.40 4.03 -2.90
CA THR A 74 -5.08 3.11 -4.02
C THR A 74 -6.31 2.59 -4.75
N GLY A 75 -7.50 2.74 -4.17
CA GLY A 75 -8.75 2.18 -4.69
C GLY A 75 -8.89 0.67 -4.60
N ARG A 76 -7.89 -0.03 -4.02
CA ARG A 76 -7.96 -1.47 -3.78
C ARG A 76 -9.05 -1.81 -2.77
N SER A 77 -9.71 -2.94 -2.96
CA SER A 77 -10.65 -3.50 -1.98
C SER A 77 -9.94 -3.74 -0.65
N LYS A 78 -10.64 -3.47 0.45
CA LYS A 78 -10.20 -3.84 1.80
C LYS A 78 -10.63 -5.25 2.19
N GLY A 79 -11.30 -5.99 1.29
CA GLY A 79 -11.72 -7.37 1.53
C GLY A 79 -12.97 -7.52 2.38
N TYR A 80 -13.79 -6.45 2.52
CA TYR A 80 -15.08 -6.52 3.20
C TYR A 80 -16.12 -5.61 2.57
N ALA A 81 -17.39 -6.04 2.64
CA ALA A 81 -18.55 -5.35 2.10
C ALA A 81 -19.73 -5.43 3.06
N PHE A 82 -20.70 -4.55 2.83
CA PHE A 82 -21.98 -4.52 3.53
C PHE A 82 -23.11 -4.68 2.51
N LEU A 83 -24.05 -5.54 2.81
CA LEU A 83 -25.25 -5.75 2.01
C LEU A 83 -26.46 -5.55 2.90
N GLU A 84 -27.47 -4.86 2.37
CA GLU A 84 -28.78 -4.76 2.99
C GLU A 84 -29.78 -5.53 2.13
N PHE A 85 -30.48 -6.47 2.76
CA PHE A 85 -31.59 -7.19 2.15
C PHE A 85 -32.91 -6.54 2.50
N GLU A 86 -33.88 -6.68 1.59
CA GLU A 86 -35.25 -6.21 1.78
C GLU A 86 -35.96 -6.97 2.92
N CYS A 87 -35.62 -8.25 3.12
CA CYS A 87 -36.17 -9.13 4.14
C CYS A 87 -35.11 -9.54 5.18
N ASP A 88 -35.48 -9.57 6.46
CA ASP A 88 -34.58 -9.97 7.55
C ASP A 88 -34.30 -11.46 7.59
N GLU A 89 -35.30 -12.28 7.28
CA GLU A 89 -35.17 -13.74 7.20
C GLU A 89 -34.11 -14.13 6.17
N VAL A 90 -34.15 -13.51 4.99
CA VAL A 90 -33.14 -13.70 3.94
C VAL A 90 -31.74 -13.33 4.45
N ALA A 91 -31.60 -12.20 5.16
CA ALA A 91 -30.31 -11.79 5.71
C ALA A 91 -29.73 -12.82 6.71
N LYS A 92 -30.58 -13.42 7.55
CA LYS A 92 -30.19 -14.46 8.52
C LYS A 92 -29.76 -15.75 7.80
N ILE A 93 -30.58 -16.24 6.87
CA ILE A 93 -30.27 -17.43 6.07
C ILE A 93 -28.96 -17.24 5.31
N VAL A 94 -28.76 -16.09 4.68
CA VAL A 94 -27.53 -15.78 3.94
C VAL A 94 -26.33 -15.73 4.88
N ALA A 95 -26.47 -15.17 6.08
CA ALA A 95 -25.40 -15.15 7.06
C ALA A 95 -24.98 -16.57 7.46
N ASP A 96 -25.92 -17.44 7.78
CA ASP A 96 -25.63 -18.79 8.25
C ASP A 96 -25.08 -19.69 7.14
N THR A 97 -25.68 -19.62 5.95
CA THR A 97 -25.29 -20.46 4.80
C THR A 97 -23.97 -20.05 4.16
N MET A 98 -23.68 -18.75 4.09
CA MET A 98 -22.48 -18.24 3.41
C MET A 98 -21.29 -18.05 4.35
N ASN A 99 -21.47 -18.25 5.66
CA ASN A 99 -20.35 -18.21 6.59
C ASN A 99 -19.45 -19.43 6.40
N ASN A 100 -18.16 -19.20 6.18
CA ASN A 100 -17.16 -20.20 5.79
C ASN A 100 -17.36 -20.82 4.41
N TYR A 101 -18.16 -20.20 3.53
CA TYR A 101 -18.25 -20.64 2.15
C TYR A 101 -16.94 -20.33 1.39
N LEU A 102 -16.42 -21.31 0.65
CA LEU A 102 -15.17 -21.18 -0.10
C LEU A 102 -15.43 -20.47 -1.43
N ILE A 103 -14.87 -19.27 -1.61
CA ILE A 103 -14.86 -18.56 -2.90
C ILE A 103 -13.43 -18.29 -3.32
N GLY A 104 -13.04 -18.83 -4.48
CA GLY A 104 -11.64 -18.87 -4.90
C GLY A 104 -10.81 -19.61 -3.85
N GLU A 105 -9.81 -18.93 -3.29
CA GLU A 105 -8.91 -19.49 -2.26
C GLU A 105 -9.25 -19.02 -0.84
N ARG A 106 -10.43 -18.40 -0.61
CA ARG A 106 -10.79 -17.81 0.68
C ARG A 106 -12.12 -18.29 1.19
N LEU A 107 -12.14 -18.69 2.46
CA LEU A 107 -13.36 -18.88 3.23
C LEU A 107 -13.94 -17.51 3.58
N LEU A 108 -15.11 -17.22 3.02
CA LEU A 108 -15.87 -16.02 3.36
C LEU A 108 -16.29 -16.05 4.82
N LYS A 109 -16.42 -14.86 5.42
CA LYS A 109 -17.05 -14.70 6.72
C LYS A 109 -18.28 -13.82 6.53
N CYS A 110 -19.44 -14.35 6.88
CA CYS A 110 -20.74 -13.71 6.66
C CYS A 110 -21.47 -13.63 7.99
N ASN A 111 -21.70 -12.42 8.50
CA ASN A 111 -22.37 -12.23 9.79
C ASN A 111 -23.45 -11.15 9.65
N VAL A 112 -24.59 -11.35 10.31
CA VAL A 112 -25.61 -10.30 10.47
C VAL A 112 -25.06 -9.18 11.36
N ILE A 113 -25.33 -7.94 11.00
CA ILE A 113 -25.05 -6.76 11.83
C ILE A 113 -26.34 -6.37 12.55
N PRO A 114 -26.34 -6.35 13.89
CA PRO A 114 -27.47 -5.82 14.65
C PRO A 114 -27.80 -4.38 14.21
N PRO A 115 -29.09 -4.01 14.05
CA PRO A 115 -29.49 -2.68 13.59
C PRO A 115 -28.83 -1.53 14.36
N GLU A 116 -28.63 -1.68 15.67
CA GLU A 116 -27.97 -0.70 16.55
C GLU A 116 -26.51 -0.41 16.17
N LYS A 117 -25.82 -1.40 15.58
CA LYS A 117 -24.42 -1.27 15.16
C LYS A 117 -24.28 -0.76 13.72
N VAL A 118 -25.40 -0.59 13.01
CA VAL A 118 -25.42 -0.05 11.65
C VAL A 118 -25.28 1.47 11.71
N HIS A 119 -24.10 1.98 11.36
CA HIS A 119 -23.89 3.42 11.33
C HIS A 119 -24.76 4.10 10.25
N PRO A 120 -25.38 5.26 10.50
CA PRO A 120 -26.27 5.93 9.53
C PRO A 120 -25.62 6.21 8.17
N THR A 121 -24.31 6.50 8.15
CA THR A 121 -23.56 6.77 6.92
C THR A 121 -22.95 5.52 6.27
N LEU A 122 -23.30 4.31 6.73
CA LEU A 122 -22.73 3.06 6.24
C LEU A 122 -22.92 2.88 4.74
N PHE A 123 -24.03 3.33 4.17
CA PHE A 123 -24.30 3.22 2.74
C PHE A 123 -24.20 4.54 1.97
N LYS A 124 -23.59 5.57 2.58
CA LYS A 124 -23.40 6.86 1.89
C LYS A 124 -22.59 6.66 0.60
N GLY A 125 -23.19 6.98 -0.54
CA GLY A 125 -22.59 6.86 -1.86
C GLY A 125 -22.59 5.45 -2.47
N CYS A 126 -23.39 4.51 -1.95
CA CYS A 126 -23.44 3.13 -2.47
C CYS A 126 -23.86 3.02 -3.94
N ASN A 127 -24.65 3.97 -4.45
CA ASN A 127 -25.13 3.98 -5.83
C ASN A 127 -24.14 4.63 -6.81
N THR A 128 -22.97 5.08 -6.34
CA THR A 128 -21.96 5.70 -7.19
C THR A 128 -20.95 4.67 -7.69
N ILE A 129 -20.66 4.68 -9.00
CA ILE A 129 -19.63 3.81 -9.57
C ILE A 129 -18.26 4.26 -9.04
N PHE A 130 -17.53 3.31 -8.45
CA PHE A 130 -16.20 3.58 -7.92
C PHE A 130 -15.22 3.99 -9.04
N LYS A 131 -14.62 5.18 -8.91
CA LYS A 131 -13.53 5.65 -9.77
C LYS A 131 -12.20 5.53 -9.03
N LYS A 132 -11.18 4.93 -9.66
CA LYS A 132 -9.84 4.81 -9.05
C LYS A 132 -9.28 6.20 -8.73
N PRO A 133 -8.68 6.41 -7.54
CA PRO A 133 -8.02 7.66 -7.22
C PRO A 133 -6.95 7.98 -8.26
N SER A 134 -7.04 9.16 -8.86
CA SER A 134 -5.93 9.73 -9.61
C SER A 134 -4.90 10.27 -8.61
N LEU A 135 -3.60 10.09 -8.86
CA LEU A 135 -2.51 10.66 -8.07
C LEU A 135 -1.89 11.87 -8.80
N PRO A 136 -2.61 12.99 -8.98
CA PRO A 136 -2.11 14.12 -9.75
C PRO A 136 -0.90 14.78 -9.09
N ALA A 137 -0.68 14.61 -7.78
CA ALA A 137 0.56 15.08 -7.13
C ALA A 137 1.79 14.32 -7.62
N VAL A 138 1.75 12.98 -7.65
CA VAL A 138 2.87 12.14 -8.14
C VAL A 138 3.15 12.45 -9.61
N SER A 139 2.09 12.53 -10.44
CA SER A 139 2.23 12.91 -11.84
C SER A 139 2.82 14.32 -12.01
N ARG A 140 2.44 15.30 -11.17
CA ARG A 140 3.02 16.65 -11.18
C ARG A 140 4.49 16.69 -10.74
N TYR A 141 4.90 15.87 -9.77
CA TYR A 141 6.29 15.81 -9.33
C TYR A 141 7.18 15.17 -10.39
N ASN A 142 6.75 14.00 -10.90
CA ASN A 142 7.49 13.23 -11.91
C ASN A 142 7.37 13.81 -13.33
N LYS A 143 6.61 14.89 -13.54
CA LYS A 143 6.49 15.55 -14.83
C LYS A 143 7.85 16.11 -15.25
N VAL A 144 8.33 15.68 -16.43
CA VAL A 144 9.50 16.26 -17.10
C VAL A 144 9.22 17.73 -17.40
N ARG A 145 10.14 18.61 -17.02
CA ARG A 145 10.03 20.07 -17.14
C ARG A 145 10.99 20.60 -18.18
N THR A 146 10.58 21.66 -18.87
CA THR A 146 11.43 22.36 -19.84
C THR A 146 12.52 23.18 -19.14
N ALA A 147 13.57 23.54 -19.87
CA ALA A 147 14.68 24.35 -19.33
C ALA A 147 14.20 25.69 -18.74
N GLU A 148 13.24 26.37 -19.39
CA GLU A 148 12.64 27.60 -18.86
C GLU A 148 11.84 27.39 -17.57
N GLN A 149 11.14 26.26 -17.46
CA GLN A 149 10.40 25.93 -16.24
C GLN A 149 11.36 25.65 -15.07
N ASN A 150 12.46 24.98 -15.36
CA ASN A 150 13.51 24.73 -14.39
C ASN A 150 14.17 26.03 -13.94
N SER A 151 14.53 26.93 -14.86
CA SER A 151 15.15 28.23 -14.49
C SER A 151 14.21 29.10 -13.65
N LYS A 152 12.91 29.16 -13.98
CA LYS A 152 11.88 29.85 -13.18
C LYS A 152 11.75 29.23 -11.78
N MET A 153 11.84 27.91 -11.66
CA MET A 153 11.79 27.21 -10.38
C MET A 153 13.04 27.51 -9.54
N THR A 154 14.23 27.42 -10.12
CA THR A 154 15.50 27.74 -9.45
C THR A 154 15.50 29.17 -8.94
N LYS A 155 15.04 30.14 -9.73
CA LYS A 155 14.90 31.54 -9.29
C LYS A 155 13.97 31.68 -8.08
N LYS A 156 12.82 31.00 -8.09
CA LYS A 156 11.88 30.98 -6.95
C LYS A 156 12.47 30.29 -5.71
N LEU A 157 13.25 29.22 -5.91
CA LEU A 157 13.92 28.50 -4.83
C LEU A 157 14.92 29.43 -4.12
N LEU A 158 15.79 30.10 -4.88
CA LEU A 158 16.78 31.05 -4.37
C LEU A 158 16.12 32.24 -3.64
N GLN A 159 15.01 32.77 -4.17
CA GLN A 159 14.25 33.83 -3.50
C GLN A 159 13.69 33.39 -2.15
N LYS A 160 13.12 32.20 -2.06
CA LYS A 160 12.60 31.63 -0.81
C LYS A 160 13.71 31.35 0.19
N GLU A 161 14.85 30.88 -0.29
CA GLU A 161 16.03 30.66 0.53
C GLU A 161 16.50 31.98 1.16
N HIS A 162 16.63 33.04 0.36
CA HIS A 162 17.03 34.36 0.86
C HIS A 162 16.06 34.90 1.92
N GLN A 163 14.74 34.79 1.69
CA GLN A 163 13.75 35.19 2.69
C GLN A 163 13.86 34.38 3.98
N LYS A 164 14.11 33.06 3.89
CA LYS A 164 14.29 32.22 5.07
C LYS A 164 15.54 32.62 5.85
N ARG A 165 16.66 32.90 5.16
CA ARG A 165 17.91 33.37 5.80
C ARG A 165 17.69 34.70 6.52
N LYS A 166 17.06 35.68 5.88
CA LYS A 166 16.69 36.95 6.53
C LYS A 166 15.84 36.73 7.79
N ARG A 167 14.87 35.81 7.74
CA ARG A 167 14.02 35.48 8.90
C ARG A 167 14.78 34.79 10.02
N LEU A 168 15.79 33.97 9.71
CA LEU A 168 16.65 33.30 10.71
C LEU A 168 17.62 34.30 11.35
N ALA A 169 18.24 35.16 10.54
CA ALA A 169 19.12 36.23 11.01
C ALA A 169 18.38 37.21 11.93
N GLY A 170 17.14 37.60 11.59
CA GLY A 170 16.30 38.42 12.46
C GLY A 170 15.92 37.75 13.79
N LYS A 171 16.12 36.44 13.93
CA LYS A 171 15.96 35.68 15.18
C LYS A 171 17.29 35.41 15.89
N GLY A 172 18.40 35.99 15.42
CA GLY A 172 19.73 35.77 15.98
C GLY A 172 20.29 34.36 15.72
N ILE A 173 19.72 33.62 14.77
CA ILE A 173 20.22 32.30 14.39
C ILE A 173 21.21 32.48 13.25
N ASP A 174 22.50 32.30 13.55
CA ASP A 174 23.54 32.21 12.54
C ASP A 174 23.44 30.84 11.85
N TYR A 175 22.94 30.85 10.61
CA TYR A 175 22.64 29.66 9.84
C TYR A 175 23.45 29.68 8.55
N ASP A 176 24.63 29.08 8.60
CA ASP A 176 25.52 28.91 7.46
C ASP A 176 25.14 27.64 6.67
N PHE A 177 24.14 27.77 5.82
CA PHE A 177 23.87 26.79 4.78
C PHE A 177 24.39 27.34 3.45
N PRO A 178 25.29 26.65 2.73
CA PRO A 178 25.84 27.14 1.46
C PRO A 178 24.83 27.29 0.33
N GLY A 179 23.59 26.85 0.51
CA GLY A 179 22.53 26.89 -0.48
C GLY A 179 22.58 25.73 -1.46
N PHE A 180 21.69 25.73 -2.45
CA PHE A 180 21.59 24.66 -3.45
C PHE A 180 22.65 24.73 -4.57
N GLN A 181 23.68 25.56 -4.41
CA GLN A 181 24.67 25.91 -5.46
C GLN A 181 26.10 25.46 -5.16
N ARG A 182 26.38 25.02 -3.92
CA ARG A 182 27.68 24.49 -3.50
C ARG A 182 27.49 23.61 -2.26
N VAL A 183 28.37 22.64 -2.04
CA VAL A 183 28.35 21.77 -0.86
C VAL A 183 29.50 22.17 0.05
N MET A 184 29.28 22.18 1.37
CA MET A 184 30.34 22.34 2.36
C MET A 184 30.56 21.03 3.11
N VAL A 185 31.81 20.58 3.16
CA VAL A 185 32.25 19.42 3.95
C VAL A 185 33.44 19.84 4.78
N ARG A 186 33.36 19.68 6.11
CA ARG A 186 34.45 19.96 7.06
C ARG A 186 35.09 21.36 6.92
N GLY A 187 34.29 22.37 6.62
CA GLY A 187 34.74 23.77 6.48
C GLY A 187 35.25 24.15 5.09
N THR A 188 35.35 23.20 4.16
CA THR A 188 35.77 23.44 2.79
C THR A 188 34.55 23.56 1.88
N SER A 189 34.46 24.65 1.11
CA SER A 189 33.40 24.86 0.12
C SER A 189 33.80 24.33 -1.24
N SER A 190 32.89 23.61 -1.92
CA SER A 190 33.07 23.30 -3.34
C SER A 190 32.99 24.56 -4.22
N GLU A 191 33.52 24.46 -5.43
CA GLU A 191 33.26 25.46 -6.49
C GLU A 191 31.75 25.58 -6.78
N LEU A 192 31.37 26.72 -7.36
CA LEU A 192 29.98 27.01 -7.75
C LEU A 192 29.56 26.08 -8.89
N GLY A 193 28.84 25.00 -8.54
CA GLY A 193 28.29 24.05 -9.48
C GLY A 193 26.79 24.26 -9.67
N ASN A 194 26.33 24.28 -10.92
CA ASN A 194 24.89 24.31 -11.17
C ASN A 194 24.31 22.92 -10.85
N VAL A 195 23.75 22.76 -9.64
CA VAL A 195 23.17 21.49 -9.18
C VAL A 195 21.88 21.21 -9.95
N LYS A 196 22.00 20.41 -11.02
CA LYS A 196 20.87 20.01 -11.88
C LYS A 196 19.93 18.99 -11.18
N SER A 197 20.39 18.36 -10.11
CA SER A 197 19.65 17.34 -9.37
C SER A 197 20.08 17.28 -7.91
N GLY A 198 19.11 17.19 -7.01
CA GLY A 198 19.31 16.92 -5.59
C GLY A 198 18.25 15.91 -5.13
N VAL A 199 18.56 15.14 -4.10
CA VAL A 199 17.60 14.18 -3.51
C VAL A 199 16.65 14.96 -2.61
N PRO A 200 15.35 15.09 -2.94
CA PRO A 200 14.42 15.83 -2.11
C PRO A 200 14.24 15.13 -0.77
N GLN A 201 14.16 15.91 0.31
CA GLN A 201 13.91 15.39 1.66
C GLN A 201 12.60 14.59 1.69
N GLY A 202 12.69 13.30 2.03
CA GLY A 202 11.59 12.33 1.94
C GLY A 202 11.62 11.41 0.71
N SER A 203 12.64 11.52 -0.15
CA SER A 203 12.90 10.57 -1.23
C SER A 203 13.59 9.30 -0.72
N VAL A 204 13.11 8.14 -1.18
CA VAL A 204 13.76 6.83 -0.98
C VAL A 204 15.07 6.69 -1.78
N LEU A 205 15.37 7.63 -2.67
CA LEU A 205 16.57 7.59 -3.51
C LEU A 205 17.85 7.66 -2.68
N GLY A 206 17.87 8.42 -1.57
CA GLY A 206 19.02 8.46 -0.66
C GLY A 206 19.30 7.10 -0.03
N LEU A 207 18.24 6.41 0.42
CA LEU A 207 18.33 5.04 0.93
C LEU A 207 18.77 4.05 -0.15
N LEU A 208 18.31 4.22 -1.39
CA LEU A 208 18.70 3.35 -2.51
C LEU A 208 20.18 3.52 -2.89
N LEU A 209 20.67 4.77 -3.00
CA LEU A 209 22.09 5.03 -3.26
C LEU A 209 22.98 4.55 -2.11
N PHE A 210 22.53 4.69 -0.87
CA PHE A 210 23.22 4.13 0.29
C PHE A 210 23.30 2.59 0.23
N LEU A 211 22.20 1.91 -0.14
CA LEU A 211 22.21 0.45 -0.32
C LEU A 211 23.09 0.00 -1.49
N ILE A 212 23.12 0.73 -2.60
CA ILE A 212 24.01 0.43 -3.73
C ILE A 212 25.47 0.59 -3.30
N TYR A 213 25.77 1.65 -2.55
CA TYR A 213 27.11 1.92 -2.04
C TYR A 213 27.58 0.85 -1.05
N LEU A 214 26.73 0.45 -0.10
CA LEU A 214 27.04 -0.64 0.82
C LEU A 214 27.28 -1.97 0.11
N ASN A 215 26.57 -2.25 -0.98
CA ASN A 215 26.79 -3.49 -1.73
C ASN A 215 28.15 -3.54 -2.45
N ASP A 216 28.87 -2.42 -2.57
CA ASP A 216 30.23 -2.42 -3.13
C ASP A 216 31.31 -2.82 -2.10
N SER A 217 30.96 -3.02 -0.81
CA SER A 217 31.91 -3.51 0.22
C SER A 217 32.41 -4.93 -0.05
N ASP A 218 31.72 -5.68 -0.90
CA ASP A 218 31.91 -7.13 -1.05
C ASP A 218 32.99 -7.47 -2.10
N ARG A 219 33.52 -6.46 -2.81
CA ARG A 219 34.31 -6.66 -4.02
C ARG A 219 35.62 -7.46 -3.84
N ASN A 220 36.10 -7.64 -2.61
CA ASN A 220 37.35 -8.37 -2.31
C ASN A 220 37.26 -9.30 -1.09
N ILE A 221 36.05 -9.72 -0.69
CA ILE A 221 35.84 -10.55 0.51
C ILE A 221 35.72 -12.02 0.11
N SER A 222 36.54 -12.86 0.74
CA SER A 222 36.61 -14.31 0.47
C SER A 222 35.60 -15.13 1.29
N ASN A 223 35.33 -14.72 2.52
CA ASN A 223 34.36 -15.34 3.41
C ASN A 223 32.94 -14.84 3.17
N LYS A 224 31.94 -15.56 3.71
CA LYS A 224 30.55 -15.20 3.51
C LYS A 224 30.23 -13.89 4.23
N LEU A 225 29.98 -12.84 3.47
CA LEU A 225 29.45 -11.60 4.00
C LEU A 225 27.92 -11.66 4.10
N VAL A 226 27.38 -11.24 5.23
CA VAL A 226 25.94 -11.04 5.43
C VAL A 226 25.74 -9.58 5.84
N THR A 227 25.10 -8.82 4.96
CA THR A 227 24.76 -7.42 5.19
C THR A 227 23.26 -7.27 5.46
N PHE A 228 22.91 -6.41 6.42
CA PHE A 228 21.55 -5.98 6.67
C PHE A 228 21.54 -4.53 7.13
N ALA A 229 21.06 -3.63 6.26
CA ALA A 229 21.10 -2.18 6.52
C ALA A 229 22.52 -1.71 6.88
N ASP A 230 22.73 -1.13 8.06
CA ASP A 230 24.02 -0.67 8.59
C ASP A 230 24.88 -1.77 9.23
N ASP A 231 24.33 -2.99 9.37
CA ASP A 231 25.02 -4.12 9.97
C ASP A 231 25.68 -5.01 8.92
N THR A 232 27.01 -5.16 8.98
CA THR A 232 27.78 -6.12 8.18
C THR A 232 28.42 -7.18 9.08
N LYS A 233 28.23 -8.46 8.72
CA LYS A 233 28.79 -9.61 9.45
C LYS A 233 29.60 -10.48 8.50
N ILE A 234 30.86 -10.74 8.82
CA ILE A 234 31.69 -11.73 8.13
C ILE A 234 31.52 -13.07 8.84
N GLY A 235 31.13 -14.10 8.09
CA GLY A 235 31.00 -15.47 8.57
C GLY A 235 32.05 -16.39 7.95
N GLY A 236 32.78 -17.10 8.80
CA GLY A 236 33.77 -18.12 8.41
C GLY A 236 33.91 -19.17 9.51
N LEU A 237 34.28 -20.40 9.14
CA LEU A 237 34.58 -21.48 10.10
C LEU A 237 36.09 -21.42 10.41
N ALA A 238 36.45 -21.10 11.65
CA ALA A 238 37.85 -21.07 12.11
C ALA A 238 38.34 -22.49 12.45
N VAL A 239 38.46 -23.34 11.44
CA VAL A 239 38.84 -24.76 11.60
C VAL A 239 40.34 -25.02 11.41
N ASN A 240 41.04 -24.12 10.72
CA ASN A 240 42.48 -24.24 10.46
C ASN A 240 43.16 -22.86 10.33
N LEU A 241 44.50 -22.84 10.36
CA LEU A 241 45.28 -21.59 10.30
C LEU A 241 44.98 -20.77 9.03
N GLU A 242 44.74 -21.43 7.90
CA GLU A 242 44.40 -20.78 6.64
C GLU A 242 43.06 -20.04 6.70
N SER A 243 42.04 -20.63 7.33
CA SER A 243 40.72 -20.01 7.52
C SER A 243 40.78 -18.76 8.41
N VAL A 244 41.68 -18.76 9.40
CA VAL A 244 41.92 -17.59 10.27
C VAL A 244 42.60 -16.47 9.49
N ILE A 245 43.62 -16.79 8.70
CA ILE A 245 44.33 -15.82 7.85
C ILE A 245 43.39 -15.21 6.80
N SER A 246 42.56 -16.01 6.16
CA SER A 246 41.54 -15.54 5.20
C SER A 246 40.52 -14.61 5.89
N SER A 247 40.08 -14.94 7.11
CA SER A 247 39.15 -14.09 7.87
C SER A 247 39.78 -12.75 8.24
N GLN A 248 41.05 -12.75 8.67
CA GLN A 248 41.77 -11.52 8.98
C GLN A 248 41.97 -10.65 7.75
N LYS A 249 42.33 -11.25 6.61
CA LYS A 249 42.49 -10.53 5.34
C LYS A 249 41.20 -9.84 4.88
N ASP A 250 40.05 -10.49 5.09
CA ASP A 250 38.75 -9.89 4.78
C ASP A 250 38.43 -8.71 5.71
N LEU A 251 38.75 -8.81 7.01
CA LEU A 251 38.61 -7.70 7.96
C LEU A 251 39.49 -6.52 7.58
N ASP A 252 40.75 -6.77 7.23
CA ASP A 252 41.70 -5.73 6.81
C ASP A 252 41.22 -5.04 5.51
N SER A 253 40.59 -5.79 4.60
CA SER A 253 40.04 -5.26 3.35
C SER A 253 38.83 -4.37 3.59
N ILE A 254 37.95 -4.73 4.54
CA ILE A 254 36.84 -3.86 4.95
C ILE A 254 37.37 -2.60 5.63
N GLN A 255 38.39 -2.72 6.48
CA GLN A 255 38.99 -1.58 7.16
C GLN A 255 39.63 -0.60 6.17
N ALA A 256 40.38 -1.11 5.19
CA ALA A 256 40.94 -0.28 4.12
C ALA A 256 39.83 0.41 3.31
N TRP A 257 38.74 -0.30 2.99
CA TRP A 257 37.58 0.29 2.32
C TRP A 257 36.94 1.42 3.16
N THR A 258 36.86 1.27 4.49
CA THR A 258 36.34 2.34 5.36
C THR A 258 37.25 3.57 5.45
N ASP A 259 38.57 3.39 5.31
CA ASP A 259 39.54 4.49 5.39
C ASP A 259 39.61 5.32 4.09
N GLU A 260 39.10 4.79 2.97
CA GLU A 260 38.98 5.50 1.68
C GLU A 260 37.72 6.41 1.59
N ILE A 261 36.91 6.48 2.65
CA ILE A 261 35.64 7.24 2.75
C ILE A 261 35.84 8.60 3.42
#